data_AF-A0A317JL61-F1
#
_entry.id   AF-A0A317JL61-F1
#
_cell.length_a   1.000
_cell.length_b   1.000
_cell.length_c   1.000
_cell.angle_alpha   90.00
_cell.angle_beta   90.00
_cell.angle_gamma   90.00
#
_symmetry.space_group_name_H-M   'P 1'
#
loop_
_entity.id
_entity.type
_entity.pdbx_description
1 polymer ?
#
loop_
_entity_poly.entity_id
_entity_poly.type
_entity_poly.pdbx_seq_one_letter_code
_entity_poly.pdbx_strand_id
1 'polypeptide(L)'
;MAKAPQLNSHDRLLKTLTRRDSEFDSYLLGTFSTQSRAIPVQTLNANSDSELVTFQIVPVEEIHQPPWFIKWPEVFKVRSLILVAFPIFCLLTNNLADEVPMDATLVACSVLSALFIFVGANLLNDYFDYVRGLDRIHPEQKPIQKGWVTAAATRAWAAVYLAVGGLLGLPAVVVQPVLLYLVALPTGVALGAWLTRLRGLRFRRGAEILVFLMAGPLLTVGFQVAVTGQADVESLWIGALTGWFAVFLVHLKNFSSLMVNAQAGFQNTIVLLGFDRSKKMLAIWWLVLLIGFSAYQYVYALPEWFVASLVGPPLISVSFWRKLREVKSPAGSGLQKLDQLGRTVALLLVTWWTIENLCSLLMVELGSGG
;
A
#
# COMPACT_ATOMS: atom_id res chain seq x y z
N MET A 1 27.49 -54.39 -14.18
CA MET A 1 26.30 -54.02 -13.37
C MET A 1 26.11 -52.53 -13.46
N ALA A 2 25.19 -52.07 -14.30
CA ALA A 2 24.87 -50.65 -14.44
C ALA A 2 24.09 -50.20 -13.19
N LYS A 3 24.55 -49.12 -12.56
CA LYS A 3 23.86 -48.47 -11.44
C LYS A 3 22.51 -47.97 -11.97
N ALA A 4 21.42 -48.50 -11.40
CA ALA A 4 20.08 -47.95 -11.64
C ALA A 4 20.07 -46.46 -11.25
N PRO A 5 19.34 -45.59 -11.97
CA PRO A 5 19.26 -44.18 -11.63
C PRO A 5 18.64 -44.04 -10.25
N GLN A 6 19.34 -43.34 -9.35
CA GLN A 6 18.79 -42.91 -8.09
C GLN A 6 17.63 -41.95 -8.40
N LEU A 7 16.39 -42.42 -8.23
CA LEU A 7 15.24 -41.52 -8.11
C LEU A 7 15.44 -40.69 -6.84
N ASN A 8 15.61 -39.37 -7.00
CA ASN A 8 15.70 -38.44 -5.87
C ASN A 8 14.40 -38.44 -5.06
N SER A 9 14.55 -38.37 -3.74
CA SER A 9 13.66 -38.91 -2.73
C SER A 9 12.52 -37.99 -2.25
N HIS A 10 12.05 -37.00 -3.00
CA HIS A 10 10.84 -36.23 -2.65
C HIS A 10 9.96 -36.08 -3.89
N ASP A 11 9.06 -37.03 -4.12
CA ASP A 11 7.90 -36.78 -4.97
C ASP A 11 7.11 -35.65 -4.32
N ARG A 12 7.35 -34.43 -4.81
CA ARG A 12 6.57 -33.25 -4.46
C ARG A 12 5.14 -33.58 -4.83
N LEU A 13 4.32 -33.92 -3.83
CA LEU A 13 2.91 -34.27 -4.03
C LEU A 13 2.21 -33.08 -4.67
N LEU A 14 1.96 -33.17 -5.98
CA LEU A 14 1.16 -32.23 -6.73
C LEU A 14 -0.30 -32.65 -6.61
N LYS A 15 -1.15 -31.73 -6.18
CA LYS A 15 -2.60 -31.92 -6.15
C LYS A 15 -3.25 -30.84 -7.00
N THR A 16 -3.93 -31.26 -8.05
CA THR A 16 -4.70 -30.36 -8.92
C THR A 16 -6.15 -30.37 -8.48
N LEU A 17 -6.69 -29.20 -8.17
CA LEU A 17 -8.07 -29.03 -7.74
C LEU A 17 -8.77 -27.99 -8.62
N THR A 18 -10.03 -28.25 -8.92
CA THR A 18 -10.96 -27.31 -9.53
C THR A 18 -11.77 -26.59 -8.45
N ARG A 19 -12.28 -25.40 -8.75
CA ARG A 19 -13.13 -24.64 -7.83
C ARG A 19 -14.39 -25.37 -7.35
N ARG A 20 -14.80 -26.44 -8.06
CA ARG A 20 -15.96 -27.27 -7.73
C ARG A 20 -15.64 -28.36 -6.71
N ASP A 21 -14.37 -28.64 -6.47
CA ASP A 21 -13.96 -29.68 -5.53
C ASP A 21 -14.20 -29.20 -4.10
N SER A 22 -14.75 -30.07 -3.25
CA SER A 22 -15.08 -29.75 -1.85
C SER A 22 -13.85 -29.35 -1.03
N GLU A 23 -12.67 -29.85 -1.40
CA GLU A 23 -11.40 -29.56 -0.73
C GLU A 23 -10.70 -28.30 -1.28
N PHE A 24 -11.19 -27.69 -2.37
CA PHE A 24 -10.52 -26.56 -3.02
C PHE A 24 -10.23 -25.42 -2.05
N ASP A 25 -11.25 -25.02 -1.27
CA ASP A 25 -11.13 -23.91 -0.33
C ASP A 25 -10.17 -24.25 0.83
N SER A 26 -10.15 -25.49 1.33
CA SER A 26 -9.26 -25.85 2.44
C SER A 26 -7.78 -25.86 2.02
N TYR A 27 -7.50 -26.27 0.79
CA TYR A 27 -6.16 -26.19 0.18
C TYR A 27 -5.77 -24.75 -0.11
N LEU A 28 -6.65 -23.98 -0.74
CA LEU A 28 -6.41 -22.58 -1.06
C LEU A 28 -6.16 -21.76 0.23
N LEU A 29 -7.02 -21.91 1.23
CA LEU A 29 -6.92 -21.17 2.49
C LEU A 29 -5.78 -21.63 3.41
N GLY A 30 -5.22 -22.81 3.15
CA GLY A 30 -4.18 -23.43 3.97
C GLY A 30 -4.71 -23.99 5.29
N THR A 31 -5.94 -24.49 5.32
CA THR A 31 -6.58 -25.09 6.50
C THR A 31 -6.67 -26.61 6.44
N PHE A 32 -6.30 -27.24 5.31
CA PHE A 32 -6.33 -28.69 5.13
C PHE A 32 -5.35 -29.47 6.04
N SER A 33 -4.26 -28.83 6.47
CA SER A 33 -3.23 -29.45 7.32
C SER A 33 -2.52 -28.39 8.17
N THR A 34 -2.13 -28.77 9.38
CA THR A 34 -1.27 -27.95 10.25
C THR A 34 0.21 -28.13 9.91
N GLN A 35 0.60 -29.33 9.48
CA GLN A 35 1.98 -29.75 9.22
C GLN A 35 2.48 -29.45 7.80
N SER A 36 1.57 -29.16 6.87
CA SER A 36 1.91 -28.91 5.46
C SER A 36 1.31 -27.60 4.95
N ARG A 37 1.83 -27.10 3.83
CA ARG A 37 1.27 -25.99 3.05
C ARG A 37 1.00 -26.45 1.62
N ALA A 38 -0.09 -25.94 1.06
CA ALA A 38 -0.43 -26.10 -0.33
C ALA A 38 0.01 -24.82 -1.06
N ILE A 39 1.15 -24.89 -1.73
CA ILE A 39 1.74 -23.77 -2.45
C ILE A 39 1.22 -23.81 -3.90
N PRO A 40 0.49 -22.80 -4.39
CA PRO A 40 0.01 -22.80 -5.77
C PRO A 40 1.19 -22.64 -6.73
N VAL A 41 1.39 -23.63 -7.60
CA VAL A 41 2.45 -23.61 -8.64
C VAL A 41 1.90 -23.23 -10.01
N GLN A 42 0.62 -23.51 -10.26
CA GLN A 42 -0.05 -23.14 -11.50
C GLN A 42 -1.51 -22.79 -11.22
N THR A 43 -2.02 -21.76 -11.89
CA THR A 43 -3.44 -21.38 -11.84
C THR A 43 -3.92 -21.13 -13.27
N LEU A 44 -5.02 -21.76 -13.65
CA LEU A 44 -5.70 -21.60 -14.92
C LEU A 44 -7.11 -21.04 -14.67
N ASN A 45 -7.57 -20.17 -15.58
CA ASN A 45 -8.89 -19.52 -15.51
C ASN A 45 -9.16 -18.87 -14.14
N ALA A 46 -8.17 -18.16 -13.59
CA ALA A 46 -8.25 -17.51 -12.28
C ALA A 46 -9.56 -16.70 -12.14
N ASN A 47 -10.21 -16.80 -10.97
CA ASN A 47 -11.45 -16.09 -10.65
C ASN A 47 -12.68 -16.47 -11.52
N SER A 48 -12.70 -17.67 -12.10
CA SER A 48 -13.85 -18.20 -12.86
C SER A 48 -14.43 -19.45 -12.19
N ASP A 49 -15.56 -19.94 -12.70
CA ASP A 49 -16.16 -21.22 -12.24
C ASP A 49 -15.42 -22.45 -12.75
N SER A 50 -14.55 -22.27 -13.75
CA SER A 50 -13.65 -23.29 -14.31
C SER A 50 -12.20 -23.09 -13.84
N GLU A 51 -12.02 -22.36 -12.73
CA GLU A 51 -10.71 -22.15 -12.13
C GLU A 51 -10.11 -23.49 -11.68
N LEU A 52 -8.86 -23.70 -12.08
CA LEU A 52 -8.08 -24.91 -11.78
C LEU A 52 -6.73 -24.48 -11.22
N VAL A 53 -6.36 -25.08 -10.09
CA VAL A 53 -5.13 -24.75 -9.37
C VAL A 53 -4.36 -26.03 -9.07
N THR A 54 -3.10 -26.04 -9.46
CA THR A 54 -2.16 -27.10 -9.07
C THR A 54 -1.40 -26.62 -7.86
N PHE A 55 -1.52 -27.35 -6.76
CA PHE A 55 -0.82 -27.11 -5.52
C PHE A 55 0.34 -28.07 -5.37
N GLN A 56 1.49 -27.56 -4.95
CA GLN A 56 2.57 -28.35 -4.39
C GLN A 56 2.38 -28.45 -2.89
N ILE A 57 2.22 -29.67 -2.38
CA ILE A 57 2.13 -29.92 -0.93
C ILE A 57 3.56 -30.01 -0.39
N VAL A 58 3.89 -29.11 0.54
CA VAL A 58 5.23 -29.00 1.14
C VAL A 58 5.11 -29.03 2.67
N PRO A 59 5.85 -29.89 3.38
CA PRO A 59 5.95 -29.83 4.84
C PRO A 59 6.44 -28.46 5.31
N VAL A 60 5.88 -27.93 6.41
CA VAL A 60 6.21 -26.58 6.90
C VAL A 60 7.71 -26.41 7.19
N GLU A 61 8.36 -27.49 7.62
CA GLU A 61 9.80 -27.54 7.95
C GLU A 61 10.70 -27.39 6.73
N GLU A 62 10.22 -27.78 5.54
CA GLU A 62 10.96 -27.68 4.28
C GLU A 62 10.80 -26.30 3.60
N ILE A 63 9.85 -25.48 4.07
CA ILE A 63 9.62 -24.15 3.50
C ILE A 63 10.74 -23.23 3.97
N HIS A 64 11.53 -22.74 3.02
CA HIS A 64 12.52 -21.71 3.31
C HIS A 64 11.83 -20.41 3.76
N GLN A 65 11.89 -20.14 5.07
CA GLN A 65 11.39 -18.91 5.65
C GLN A 65 12.56 -17.96 5.89
N PRO A 66 12.43 -16.68 5.52
CA PRO A 66 13.43 -15.70 5.88
C PRO A 66 13.40 -15.47 7.40
N PRO A 67 14.45 -14.85 7.97
CA PRO A 67 14.47 -14.45 9.37
C PRO A 67 13.23 -13.63 9.75
N TRP A 68 12.82 -13.73 11.02
CA TRP A 68 11.57 -13.12 11.51
C TRP A 68 11.49 -11.61 11.24
N PHE A 69 12.63 -10.90 11.33
CA PHE A 69 12.75 -9.46 11.09
C PHE A 69 12.65 -9.06 9.61
N ILE A 70 12.66 -10.02 8.67
CA ILE A 70 12.35 -9.80 7.25
C ILE A 70 10.92 -10.25 6.96
N LYS A 71 10.55 -11.43 7.46
CA LYS A 71 9.24 -12.06 7.26
C LYS A 71 8.10 -11.13 7.68
N TRP A 72 8.12 -10.66 8.92
CA TRP A 72 6.97 -9.93 9.48
C TRP A 72 6.80 -8.53 8.88
N PRO A 73 7.87 -7.75 8.64
CA PRO A 73 7.72 -6.49 7.91
C PRO A 73 7.18 -6.65 6.48
N GLU A 74 7.50 -7.75 5.79
CA GLU A 74 6.94 -8.05 4.47
C GLU A 74 5.46 -8.45 4.58
N VAL A 75 5.10 -9.32 5.54
CA VAL A 75 3.71 -9.74 5.79
C VAL A 75 2.80 -8.56 6.15
N PHE A 76 3.23 -7.69 7.06
CA PHE A 76 2.46 -6.53 7.50
C PHE A 76 2.65 -5.29 6.62
N LYS A 77 3.39 -5.42 5.50
CA LYS A 77 3.70 -4.33 4.57
C LYS A 77 4.19 -3.05 5.26
N VAL A 78 5.14 -3.19 6.18
CA VAL A 78 5.66 -2.05 6.98
C VAL A 78 6.13 -0.90 6.09
N ARG A 79 6.74 -1.20 4.93
CA ARG A 79 7.14 -0.16 3.96
C ARG A 79 5.98 0.68 3.44
N SER A 80 4.78 0.13 3.34
CA SER A 80 3.59 0.85 2.89
C SER A 80 3.00 1.75 3.98
N LEU A 81 3.38 1.55 5.25
CA LEU A 81 2.93 2.41 6.35
C LEU A 81 3.38 3.85 6.19
N ILE A 82 4.42 4.11 5.39
CA ILE A 82 4.85 5.47 5.05
C ILE A 82 3.71 6.29 4.45
N LEU A 83 2.75 5.67 3.75
CA LEU A 83 1.58 6.36 3.19
C LEU A 83 0.64 6.96 4.23
N VAL A 84 0.72 6.49 5.48
CA VAL A 84 -0.11 6.96 6.59
C VAL A 84 0.74 7.67 7.64
N ALA A 85 1.87 7.08 8.00
CA ALA A 85 2.77 7.62 9.01
C ALA A 85 3.36 8.97 8.60
N PHE A 86 3.68 9.16 7.31
CA PHE A 86 4.29 10.40 6.85
C PHE A 86 3.36 11.62 6.92
N PRO A 87 2.13 11.61 6.34
CA PRO A 87 1.21 12.74 6.50
C PRO A 87 0.88 13.04 7.98
N ILE A 88 0.71 12.01 8.80
CA ILE A 88 0.51 12.15 10.25
C ILE A 88 1.71 12.84 10.90
N PHE A 89 2.93 12.43 10.52
CA PHE A 89 4.16 13.03 11.01
C PHE A 89 4.22 14.53 10.69
N CYS A 90 3.94 14.93 9.44
CA CYS A 90 3.91 16.34 9.06
C CYS A 90 2.90 17.16 9.88
N LEU A 91 1.70 16.62 10.10
CA LEU A 91 0.69 17.31 10.93
C LEU A 91 1.12 17.46 12.38
N LEU A 92 1.71 16.41 12.96
CA LEU A 92 2.20 16.45 14.33
C LEU A 92 3.34 17.46 14.49
N THR A 93 4.29 17.50 13.55
CA THR A 93 5.39 18.48 13.60
C THR A 93 4.88 19.91 13.43
N ASN A 94 3.91 20.15 12.54
CA ASN A 94 3.31 21.47 12.37
C ASN A 94 2.54 21.92 13.62
N ASN A 95 1.67 21.06 14.16
CA ASN A 95 0.91 21.38 15.36
C ASN A 95 1.83 21.63 16.57
N LEU A 96 2.95 20.91 16.68
CA LEU A 96 3.95 21.17 17.73
C LEU A 96 4.66 22.50 17.52
N ALA A 97 5.05 22.83 16.29
CA ALA A 97 5.69 24.11 15.96
C ALA A 97 4.76 25.32 16.18
N ASP A 98 3.47 25.14 15.95
CA ASP A 98 2.43 26.16 16.16
C ASP A 98 1.89 26.20 17.61
N GLU A 99 2.49 25.41 18.51
CA GLU A 99 2.07 25.28 19.93
C GLU A 99 0.57 24.94 20.11
N VAL A 100 0.01 24.20 19.14
CA VAL A 100 -1.40 23.78 19.21
C VAL A 100 -1.57 22.75 20.33
N PRO A 101 -2.47 22.99 21.30
CA PRO A 101 -2.67 22.07 22.41
C PRO A 101 -3.27 20.75 21.91
N MET A 102 -2.59 19.64 22.23
CA MET A 102 -3.02 18.29 21.87
C MET A 102 -3.00 17.38 23.09
N ASP A 103 -4.08 16.62 23.29
CA ASP A 103 -4.09 15.55 24.31
C ASP A 103 -3.24 14.37 23.82
N ALA A 104 -2.19 14.03 24.57
CA ALA A 104 -1.24 12.99 24.18
C ALA A 104 -1.88 11.60 24.05
N THR A 105 -2.91 11.30 24.85
CA THR A 105 -3.62 10.03 24.78
C THR A 105 -4.43 9.95 23.49
N LEU A 106 -5.14 11.03 23.15
CA LEU A 106 -5.94 11.14 21.93
C LEU A 106 -5.06 11.06 20.68
N VAL A 107 -3.89 11.71 20.70
CA VAL A 107 -2.87 11.59 19.64
C VAL A 107 -2.43 10.14 19.49
N ALA A 108 -1.97 9.49 20.57
CA ALA A 108 -1.49 8.11 20.52
C ALA A 108 -2.57 7.14 20.00
N CYS A 109 -3.79 7.26 20.50
CA CYS A 109 -4.94 6.48 20.04
C CYS A 109 -5.23 6.71 18.55
N SER A 110 -5.22 7.96 18.08
CA SER A 110 -5.51 8.30 16.68
C SER A 110 -4.41 7.81 15.72
N VAL A 111 -3.14 7.92 16.09
CA VAL A 111 -2.01 7.40 15.32
C VAL A 111 -2.10 5.88 15.20
N LEU A 112 -2.27 5.18 16.33
CA LEU A 112 -2.37 3.73 16.34
C LEU A 112 -3.61 3.22 15.60
N SER A 113 -4.74 3.94 15.71
CA SER A 113 -5.96 3.66 14.95
C SER A 113 -5.68 3.68 13.45
N ALA A 114 -5.11 4.78 12.93
CA ALA A 114 -4.82 4.94 11.51
C ALA A 114 -3.86 3.84 11.00
N LEU A 115 -2.79 3.55 11.74
CA LEU A 115 -1.83 2.51 11.39
C LEU A 115 -2.48 1.12 11.38
N PHE A 116 -3.26 0.77 12.40
CA PHE A 116 -3.87 -0.55 12.51
C PHE A 116 -4.97 -0.78 11.47
N ILE A 117 -5.80 0.24 11.21
CA ILE A 117 -6.79 0.18 10.13
C ILE A 117 -6.08 -0.03 8.79
N PHE A 118 -4.97 0.69 8.54
CA PHE A 118 -4.21 0.55 7.30
C PHE A 118 -3.54 -0.82 7.15
N VAL A 119 -2.94 -1.37 8.22
CA VAL A 119 -2.40 -2.74 8.23
C VAL A 119 -3.52 -3.75 7.96
N GLY A 120 -4.64 -3.64 8.67
CA GLY A 120 -5.80 -4.52 8.53
C GLY A 120 -6.35 -4.53 7.11
N ALA A 121 -6.55 -3.35 6.51
CA ALA A 121 -7.00 -3.20 5.13
C ALA A 121 -6.01 -3.82 4.12
N ASN A 122 -4.71 -3.66 4.34
CA ASN A 122 -3.67 -4.23 3.49
C ASN A 122 -3.62 -5.76 3.54
N LEU A 123 -3.72 -6.35 4.73
CA LEU A 123 -3.79 -7.80 4.93
C LEU A 123 -5.06 -8.36 4.29
N LEU A 124 -6.18 -7.68 4.48
CA LEU A 124 -7.44 -8.07 3.88
C LEU A 124 -7.37 -8.04 2.35
N ASN A 125 -6.71 -7.02 1.79
CA ASN A 125 -6.50 -6.94 0.35
C ASN A 125 -5.62 -8.10 -0.17
N ASP A 126 -4.54 -8.46 0.53
CA ASP A 126 -3.71 -9.62 0.13
C ASP A 126 -4.47 -10.94 0.21
N TYR A 127 -5.30 -11.12 1.24
CA TYR A 127 -6.20 -12.26 1.32
C TYR A 127 -7.11 -12.36 0.09
N PHE A 128 -7.79 -11.27 -0.29
CA PHE A 128 -8.70 -11.28 -1.45
C PHE A 128 -7.97 -11.36 -2.79
N ASP A 129 -6.78 -10.76 -2.93
CA ASP A 129 -5.95 -10.89 -4.13
C ASP A 129 -5.49 -12.33 -4.35
N TYR A 130 -5.06 -12.99 -3.27
CA TYR A 130 -4.68 -14.39 -3.32
C TYR A 130 -5.87 -15.31 -3.60
N VAL A 131 -6.98 -15.18 -2.85
CA VAL A 131 -8.16 -16.05 -3.02
C VAL A 131 -8.79 -15.88 -4.40
N ARG A 132 -8.87 -14.66 -4.93
CA ARG A 132 -9.38 -14.40 -6.29
C ARG A 132 -8.35 -14.70 -7.39
N GLY A 133 -7.16 -15.19 -7.04
CA GLY A 133 -6.17 -15.64 -8.01
C GLY A 133 -5.38 -14.55 -8.71
N LEU A 134 -5.51 -13.30 -8.29
CA LEU A 134 -4.74 -12.19 -8.83
C LEU A 134 -3.26 -12.33 -8.48
N ASP A 135 -2.93 -12.55 -7.22
CA ASP A 135 -1.53 -12.73 -6.82
C ASP A 135 -0.93 -13.97 -7.51
N ARG A 136 -1.75 -15.01 -7.73
CA ARG A 136 -1.36 -16.28 -8.36
C ARG A 136 -0.95 -16.16 -9.83
N ILE A 137 -1.37 -15.10 -10.52
CA ILE A 137 -0.98 -14.80 -11.90
C ILE A 137 0.07 -13.68 -12.01
N HIS A 138 0.38 -13.00 -10.91
CA HIS A 138 1.43 -11.98 -10.89
C HIS A 138 2.82 -12.60 -10.74
N PRO A 139 3.86 -12.01 -11.35
CA PRO A 139 5.23 -12.52 -11.24
C PRO A 139 5.83 -12.32 -9.85
N GLU A 140 5.39 -11.30 -9.12
CA GLU A 140 5.85 -11.04 -7.75
C GLU A 140 5.09 -11.94 -6.77
N GLN A 141 5.80 -12.89 -6.17
CA GLN A 141 5.22 -13.77 -5.17
C GLN A 141 5.11 -13.06 -3.81
N LYS A 142 3.92 -13.09 -3.22
CA LYS A 142 3.64 -12.57 -1.87
C LYS A 142 3.82 -13.63 -0.78
N PRO A 143 3.91 -13.26 0.52
CA PRO A 143 4.10 -14.19 1.63
C PRO A 143 3.13 -15.38 1.68
N ILE A 144 1.87 -15.21 1.27
CA ILE A 144 0.90 -16.32 1.20
C ILE A 144 1.32 -17.34 0.13
N GLN A 145 1.74 -16.90 -1.06
CA GLN A 145 2.18 -17.77 -2.15
C GLN A 145 3.51 -18.45 -1.85
N LYS A 146 4.38 -17.79 -1.08
CA LYS A 146 5.64 -18.38 -0.61
C LYS A 146 5.42 -19.41 0.52
N GLY A 147 4.19 -19.59 1.00
CA GLY A 147 3.86 -20.50 2.10
C GLY A 147 4.32 -20.01 3.49
N TRP A 148 4.78 -18.76 3.62
CA TRP A 148 5.28 -18.21 4.88
C TRP A 148 4.17 -18.05 5.93
N VAL A 149 2.95 -17.77 5.47
CA VAL A 149 1.73 -17.60 6.26
C VAL A 149 0.55 -18.19 5.47
N THR A 150 -0.52 -18.61 6.16
CA THR A 150 -1.74 -19.12 5.50
C THR A 150 -2.70 -17.97 5.20
N ALA A 151 -3.52 -18.11 4.15
CA ALA A 151 -4.53 -17.11 3.83
C ALA A 151 -5.58 -16.99 4.95
N ALA A 152 -5.92 -18.10 5.61
CA ALA A 152 -6.79 -18.09 6.80
C ALA A 152 -6.22 -17.23 7.94
N ALA A 153 -4.93 -17.38 8.25
CA ALA A 153 -4.27 -16.57 9.28
C ALA A 153 -4.22 -15.09 8.88
N THR A 154 -3.89 -14.78 7.63
CA THR A 154 -3.89 -13.40 7.11
C THR A 154 -5.27 -12.74 7.26
N ARG A 155 -6.36 -13.47 6.96
CA ARG A 155 -7.73 -12.98 7.17
C ARG A 155 -8.04 -12.73 8.65
N ALA A 156 -7.63 -13.63 9.54
CA ALA A 156 -7.85 -13.47 10.98
C ALA A 156 -7.10 -12.24 11.51
N TRP A 157 -5.84 -12.06 11.14
CA TRP A 157 -5.06 -10.88 11.51
C TRP A 157 -5.70 -9.61 10.95
N ALA A 158 -6.13 -9.60 9.69
CA ALA A 158 -6.83 -8.45 9.12
C ALA A 158 -8.04 -8.02 9.97
N ALA A 159 -8.87 -8.97 10.40
CA ALA A 159 -10.02 -8.70 11.26
C ALA A 159 -9.60 -8.14 12.63
N VAL A 160 -8.56 -8.69 13.26
CA VAL A 160 -8.03 -8.21 14.55
C VAL A 160 -7.52 -6.78 14.42
N TYR A 161 -6.68 -6.48 13.43
CA TYR A 161 -6.14 -5.14 13.23
C TYR A 161 -7.22 -4.10 12.92
N LEU A 162 -8.22 -4.46 12.11
CA LEU A 162 -9.37 -3.57 11.85
C LEU A 162 -10.19 -3.32 13.12
N ALA A 163 -10.45 -4.36 13.92
CA ALA A 163 -11.21 -4.23 15.16
C ALA A 163 -10.47 -3.37 16.19
N VAL A 164 -9.18 -3.64 16.44
CA VAL A 164 -8.37 -2.88 17.38
C VAL A 164 -8.18 -1.45 16.89
N GLY A 165 -7.91 -1.24 15.59
CA GLY A 165 -7.82 0.09 15.01
C GLY A 165 -9.12 0.89 15.13
N GLY A 166 -10.27 0.24 14.91
CA GLY A 166 -11.59 0.86 15.14
C GLY A 166 -11.81 1.24 16.61
N LEU A 167 -11.49 0.36 17.55
CA LEU A 167 -11.60 0.63 18.99
C LEU A 167 -10.71 1.80 19.43
N LEU A 168 -9.48 1.87 18.92
CA LEU A 168 -8.55 2.96 19.20
C LEU A 168 -9.00 4.30 18.60
N GLY A 169 -9.83 4.30 17.55
CA GLY A 169 -10.40 5.51 16.96
C GLY A 169 -11.64 6.02 17.71
N LEU A 170 -12.27 5.21 18.56
CA LEU A 170 -13.50 5.58 19.27
C LEU A 170 -13.34 6.81 20.18
N PRO A 171 -12.25 7.00 20.94
CA PRO A 171 -12.08 8.20 21.76
C PRO A 171 -12.16 9.49 20.93
N ALA A 172 -11.49 9.54 19.77
CA ALA A 172 -11.56 10.68 18.87
C ALA A 172 -12.98 10.94 18.36
N VAL A 173 -13.71 9.89 18.00
CA VAL A 173 -15.11 9.99 17.56
C VAL A 173 -16.04 10.49 18.67
N VAL A 174 -15.82 10.06 19.91
CA VAL A 174 -16.62 10.50 21.06
C VAL A 174 -16.38 11.98 21.36
N VAL A 175 -15.12 12.42 21.32
CA VAL A 175 -14.75 13.83 21.53
C VAL A 175 -15.19 14.70 20.35
N GLN A 176 -15.06 14.18 19.12
CA GLN A 176 -15.33 14.89 17.87
C GLN A 176 -16.31 14.10 16.98
N PRO A 177 -17.64 14.17 17.24
CA PRO A 177 -18.64 13.37 16.52
C PRO A 177 -18.67 13.59 15.01
N VAL A 178 -18.19 14.74 14.52
CA VAL A 178 -18.06 15.02 13.08
C VAL A 178 -17.21 13.98 12.35
N LEU A 179 -16.27 13.33 13.05
CA LEU A 179 -15.43 12.26 12.51
C LEU A 179 -16.23 11.03 12.07
N LEU A 180 -17.44 10.81 12.61
CA LEU A 180 -18.34 9.74 12.14
C LEU A 180 -18.64 9.91 10.65
N TYR A 181 -18.96 11.13 10.23
CA TYR A 181 -19.36 11.44 8.87
C TYR A 181 -18.15 11.69 7.96
N LEU A 182 -17.09 12.29 8.51
CA LEU A 182 -15.90 12.64 7.74
C LEU A 182 -15.01 11.42 7.44
N VAL A 183 -14.84 10.51 8.42
CA VAL A 183 -13.85 9.44 8.34
C VAL A 183 -14.48 8.07 8.49
N ALA A 184 -15.24 7.83 9.57
CA ALA A 184 -15.68 6.47 9.90
C ALA A 184 -16.65 5.90 8.87
N LEU A 185 -17.67 6.66 8.48
CA LEU A 185 -18.66 6.23 7.49
C LEU A 185 -18.03 6.07 6.09
N PRO A 186 -17.27 7.04 5.54
CA PRO A 186 -16.60 6.85 4.26
C PRO A 186 -15.63 5.67 4.26
N THR A 187 -14.86 5.47 5.33
CA THR A 187 -13.95 4.32 5.47
C THR A 187 -14.72 3.01 5.52
N GLY A 188 -15.82 2.95 6.28
CA GLY A 188 -16.68 1.77 6.35
C GLY A 188 -17.33 1.42 5.01
N VAL A 189 -17.85 2.42 4.29
CA VAL A 189 -18.41 2.26 2.95
C VAL A 189 -17.33 1.83 1.95
N ALA A 190 -16.16 2.45 2.01
CA ALA A 190 -15.01 2.14 1.18
C ALA A 190 -14.56 0.68 1.38
N LEU A 191 -14.34 0.27 2.63
CA LEU A 191 -14.01 -1.10 2.98
C LEU A 191 -15.11 -2.05 2.53
N GLY A 192 -16.37 -1.80 2.88
CA GLY A 192 -17.50 -2.63 2.47
C GLY A 192 -17.57 -2.82 0.95
N ALA A 193 -17.46 -1.74 0.19
CA ALA A 193 -17.49 -1.78 -1.27
C ALA A 193 -16.24 -2.42 -1.88
N TRP A 194 -15.06 -2.28 -1.25
CA TRP A 194 -13.83 -2.98 -1.63
C TRP A 194 -13.93 -4.49 -1.43
N LEU A 195 -14.67 -4.91 -0.40
CA LEU A 195 -14.86 -6.29 0.03
C LEU A 195 -15.97 -7.02 -0.72
N THR A 196 -16.84 -6.31 -1.45
CA THR A 196 -17.91 -6.95 -2.23
C THR A 196 -17.41 -8.03 -3.18
N ARG A 197 -18.15 -9.15 -3.21
CA ARG A 197 -17.79 -10.40 -3.93
C ARG A 197 -17.82 -10.25 -5.46
N LEU A 198 -18.61 -9.31 -5.98
CA LEU A 198 -18.79 -9.06 -7.41
C LEU A 198 -17.81 -8.00 -7.92
N ARG A 199 -16.65 -8.44 -8.45
CA ARG A 199 -15.63 -7.56 -9.09
C ARG A 199 -15.52 -6.22 -8.36
N GLY A 200 -15.09 -6.28 -7.09
CA GLY A 200 -15.05 -5.14 -6.17
C GLY A 200 -14.39 -3.90 -6.78
N LEU A 201 -14.59 -2.73 -6.16
CA LEU A 201 -14.19 -1.40 -6.65
C LEU A 201 -12.84 -1.35 -7.38
N ARG A 202 -11.84 -2.12 -6.97
CA ARG A 202 -10.51 -2.23 -7.61
C ARG A 202 -10.52 -2.64 -9.09
N PHE A 203 -11.54 -3.37 -9.55
CA PHE A 203 -11.72 -3.73 -10.97
C PHE A 203 -12.47 -2.65 -11.74
N ARG A 204 -12.99 -1.64 -11.05
CA ARG A 204 -13.78 -0.55 -11.60
C ARG A 204 -12.96 0.72 -11.64
N ARG A 205 -13.35 1.60 -12.55
CA ARG A 205 -12.83 2.96 -12.64
C ARG A 205 -13.12 3.71 -11.34
N GLY A 206 -12.17 4.52 -10.87
CA GLY A 206 -12.35 5.38 -9.70
C GLY A 206 -11.82 4.83 -8.37
N ALA A 207 -11.32 3.59 -8.31
CA ALA A 207 -10.64 3.09 -7.11
C ALA A 207 -9.44 3.97 -6.68
N GLU A 208 -8.79 4.63 -7.64
CA GLU A 208 -7.69 5.56 -7.40
C GLU A 208 -8.16 6.84 -6.68
N ILE A 209 -9.40 7.29 -6.89
CA ILE A 209 -10.00 8.42 -6.15
C ILE A 209 -10.15 8.04 -4.68
N LEU A 210 -10.59 6.80 -4.41
CA LEU A 210 -10.69 6.32 -3.04
C LEU A 210 -9.31 6.26 -2.38
N VAL A 211 -8.27 5.80 -3.09
CA VAL A 211 -6.89 5.84 -2.58
C VAL A 211 -6.46 7.28 -2.30
N PHE A 212 -6.71 8.22 -3.21
CA PHE A 212 -6.40 9.64 -3.04
C PHE A 212 -7.05 10.21 -1.77
N LEU A 213 -8.35 9.95 -1.58
CA LEU A 213 -9.09 10.46 -0.43
C LEU A 213 -8.63 9.80 0.88
N MET A 214 -8.55 8.46 0.91
CA MET A 214 -8.24 7.69 2.13
C MET A 214 -6.79 7.82 2.59
N ALA A 215 -5.83 7.99 1.69
CA ALA A 215 -4.41 8.18 2.03
C ALA A 215 -3.98 9.66 1.98
N GLY A 216 -4.93 10.56 1.74
CA GLY A 216 -4.69 11.99 1.57
C GLY A 216 -5.68 12.82 2.39
N PRO A 217 -6.56 13.63 1.76
CA PRO A 217 -7.41 14.59 2.49
C PRO A 217 -8.24 14.02 3.64
N LEU A 218 -8.86 12.85 3.48
CA LEU A 218 -9.68 12.30 4.57
C LEU A 218 -8.84 11.79 5.73
N LEU A 219 -7.63 11.29 5.46
CA LEU A 219 -6.69 10.92 6.51
C LEU A 219 -6.20 12.16 7.25
N THR A 220 -5.72 13.18 6.54
CA THR A 220 -5.08 14.34 7.16
C THR A 220 -6.07 15.23 7.87
N VAL A 221 -7.18 15.60 7.22
CA VAL A 221 -8.22 16.43 7.86
C VAL A 221 -8.87 15.65 9.00
N GLY A 222 -9.11 14.34 8.81
CA GLY A 222 -9.64 13.47 9.85
C GLY A 222 -8.74 13.38 11.07
N PHE A 223 -7.44 13.19 10.85
CA PHE A 223 -6.45 13.15 11.93
C PHE A 223 -6.32 14.50 12.64
N GLN A 224 -6.30 15.59 11.88
CA GLN A 224 -6.23 16.94 12.44
C GLN A 224 -7.43 17.24 13.34
N VAL A 225 -8.65 17.01 12.84
CA VAL A 225 -9.87 17.15 13.65
C VAL A 225 -9.83 16.23 14.88
N ALA A 226 -9.31 15.01 14.74
CA ALA A 226 -9.21 14.08 15.87
C ALA A 226 -8.32 14.59 17.00
N VAL A 227 -7.20 15.26 16.68
CA VAL A 227 -6.20 15.67 17.69
C VAL A 227 -6.34 17.11 18.15
N THR A 228 -6.85 18.02 17.32
CA THR A 228 -7.00 19.46 17.64
C THR A 228 -8.47 19.90 17.76
N GLY A 229 -9.41 19.09 17.27
CA GLY A 229 -10.83 19.45 17.22
C GLY A 229 -11.21 20.38 16.07
N GLN A 230 -10.25 20.80 15.24
CA GLN A 230 -10.48 21.73 14.13
C GLN A 230 -9.90 21.19 12.83
N ALA A 231 -10.45 21.63 11.70
CA ALA A 231 -9.88 21.41 10.39
C ALA A 231 -9.25 22.71 9.91
N ASP A 232 -8.03 22.63 9.39
CA ASP A 232 -7.34 23.76 8.77
C ASP A 232 -6.99 23.48 7.29
N VAL A 233 -6.71 24.56 6.56
CA VAL A 233 -6.42 24.51 5.12
C VAL A 233 -5.09 23.79 4.84
N GLU A 234 -4.13 23.89 5.74
CA GLU A 234 -2.82 23.25 5.56
C GLU A 234 -2.94 21.72 5.61
N SER A 235 -3.73 21.20 6.54
CA SER A 235 -4.00 19.76 6.67
C SER A 235 -4.65 19.19 5.39
N LEU A 236 -5.53 19.96 4.75
CA LEU A 236 -6.11 19.59 3.45
C LEU A 236 -5.06 19.58 2.34
N TRP A 237 -4.13 20.54 2.34
CA TRP A 237 -3.07 20.64 1.33
C TRP A 237 -2.03 19.52 1.48
N ILE A 238 -1.57 19.24 2.70
CA ILE A 238 -0.73 18.08 3.03
C ILE A 238 -1.43 16.79 2.58
N GLY A 239 -2.74 16.68 2.85
CA GLY A 239 -3.56 15.57 2.38
C GLY A 239 -3.61 15.45 0.87
N ALA A 240 -3.82 16.56 0.15
CA ALA A 240 -3.84 16.55 -1.31
C ALA A 240 -2.50 16.09 -1.90
N LEU A 241 -1.37 16.56 -1.35
CA LEU A 241 -0.04 16.14 -1.81
C LEU A 241 0.24 14.66 -1.50
N THR A 242 -0.02 14.21 -0.27
CA THR A 242 0.24 12.82 0.14
C THR A 242 -0.73 11.83 -0.53
N GLY A 243 -1.99 12.22 -0.77
CA GLY A 243 -2.94 11.46 -1.57
C GLY A 243 -2.53 11.35 -3.04
N TRP A 244 -2.07 12.45 -3.65
CA TRP A 244 -1.57 12.46 -5.03
C TRP A 244 -0.33 11.58 -5.17
N PHE A 245 0.56 11.63 -4.18
CA PHE A 245 1.71 10.75 -4.04
C PHE A 245 1.32 9.26 -3.89
N ALA A 246 0.32 8.95 -3.05
CA ALA A 246 -0.16 7.58 -2.89
C ALA A 246 -0.70 7.00 -4.22
N VAL A 247 -1.48 7.79 -4.96
CA VAL A 247 -1.99 7.39 -6.27
C VAL A 247 -0.88 7.24 -7.31
N PHE A 248 0.16 8.08 -7.27
CA PHE A 248 1.35 7.90 -8.11
C PHE A 248 1.97 6.51 -7.92
N LEU A 249 2.13 6.05 -6.67
CA LEU A 249 2.70 4.74 -6.37
C LEU A 249 1.78 3.59 -6.81
N VAL A 250 0.46 3.78 -6.77
CA VAL A 250 -0.51 2.82 -7.33
C VAL A 250 -0.41 2.77 -8.85
N HIS A 251 -0.35 3.91 -9.53
CA HIS A 251 -0.17 4.00 -10.97
C HIS A 251 1.15 3.36 -11.41
N LEU A 252 2.24 3.62 -10.69
CA LEU A 252 3.56 3.05 -10.98
C LEU A 252 3.54 1.53 -10.90
N LYS A 253 2.91 0.97 -9.84
CA LYS A 253 2.72 -0.47 -9.70
C LYS A 253 1.85 -1.05 -10.82
N ASN A 254 0.74 -0.39 -11.14
CA ASN A 254 -0.16 -0.83 -12.20
C ASN A 254 0.52 -0.80 -13.58
N PHE A 255 1.42 0.16 -13.80
CA PHE A 255 2.19 0.30 -15.02
C PHE A 255 3.25 -0.80 -15.17
N SER A 256 3.93 -1.16 -14.08
CA SER A 256 4.91 -2.26 -14.13
C SER A 256 4.28 -3.63 -14.36
N SER A 257 3.00 -3.77 -14.03
CA SER A 257 2.19 -4.98 -14.23
C SER A 257 1.11 -4.82 -15.31
N LEU A 258 1.28 -3.89 -16.26
CA LEU A 258 0.25 -3.52 -17.23
C LEU A 258 -0.33 -4.72 -18.01
N MET A 259 0.52 -5.59 -18.55
CA MET A 259 0.07 -6.74 -19.34
C MET A 259 -0.71 -7.75 -18.51
N VAL A 260 -0.21 -8.08 -17.32
CA VAL A 260 -0.86 -9.03 -16.39
C VAL A 260 -2.21 -8.48 -15.93
N ASN A 261 -2.26 -7.19 -15.58
CA ASN A 261 -3.49 -6.51 -15.17
C ASN A 261 -4.53 -6.46 -16.31
N ALA A 262 -4.10 -6.19 -17.54
CA ALA A 262 -4.98 -6.18 -18.70
C ALA A 262 -5.57 -7.58 -18.97
N GLN A 263 -4.75 -8.63 -18.91
CA GLN A 263 -5.20 -10.02 -19.06
C GLN A 263 -6.15 -10.44 -17.93
N ALA A 264 -5.93 -9.95 -16.71
CA ALA A 264 -6.79 -10.17 -15.56
C ALA A 264 -8.10 -9.35 -15.57
N GLY A 265 -8.32 -8.53 -16.61
CA GLY A 265 -9.55 -7.76 -16.78
C GLY A 265 -9.68 -6.54 -15.85
N PHE A 266 -8.57 -5.99 -15.35
CA PHE A 266 -8.61 -4.73 -14.60
C PHE A 266 -9.07 -3.57 -15.48
N GLN A 267 -9.86 -2.65 -14.92
CA GLN A 267 -10.29 -1.42 -15.60
C GLN A 267 -9.73 -0.16 -14.94
N ASN A 268 -8.53 -0.25 -14.35
CA ASN A 268 -7.83 0.91 -13.77
C ASN A 268 -7.34 1.88 -14.88
N THR A 269 -6.94 3.09 -14.48
CA THR A 269 -6.57 4.15 -15.42
C THR A 269 -5.40 3.76 -16.31
N ILE A 270 -4.42 3.04 -15.76
CA ILE A 270 -3.23 2.60 -16.51
C ILE A 270 -3.57 1.58 -17.60
N VAL A 271 -4.41 0.59 -17.29
CA VAL A 271 -4.89 -0.39 -18.28
C VAL A 271 -5.69 0.30 -19.38
N LEU A 272 -6.55 1.25 -19.01
CA LEU A 272 -7.39 1.98 -19.97
C LEU A 272 -6.57 2.84 -20.93
N LEU A 273 -5.57 3.57 -20.41
CA LEU A 273 -4.72 4.43 -21.21
C LEU A 273 -3.78 3.65 -22.12
N GLY A 274 -3.42 2.43 -21.73
CA GLY A 274 -2.39 1.63 -22.40
C GLY A 274 -0.99 2.18 -22.14
N PHE A 275 0.01 1.55 -22.76
CA PHE A 275 1.42 1.77 -22.41
C PHE A 275 1.90 3.23 -22.66
N ASP A 276 1.77 3.74 -23.89
CA ASP A 276 2.36 5.03 -24.26
C ASP A 276 1.71 6.23 -23.56
N ARG A 277 0.37 6.20 -23.41
CA ARG A 277 -0.34 7.27 -22.70
C ARG A 277 -0.09 7.20 -21.19
N SER A 278 -0.03 6.01 -20.60
CA SER A 278 0.31 5.85 -19.18
C SER A 278 1.70 6.36 -18.86
N LYS A 279 2.68 6.12 -19.74
CA LYS A 279 4.03 6.67 -19.61
C LYS A 279 4.04 8.19 -19.55
N LYS A 280 3.30 8.87 -20.43
CA LYS A 280 3.16 10.34 -20.42
C LYS A 280 2.42 10.81 -19.16
N MET A 281 1.34 10.12 -18.79
CA MET A 281 0.55 10.43 -17.61
C MET A 281 1.39 10.34 -16.33
N LEU A 282 2.22 9.30 -16.14
CA LEU A 282 3.12 9.17 -14.99
C LEU A 282 4.11 10.32 -14.88
N ALA A 283 4.66 10.79 -16.02
CA ALA A 283 5.57 11.94 -16.04
C ALA A 283 4.85 13.23 -15.59
N ILE A 284 3.65 13.47 -16.12
CA ILE A 284 2.82 14.63 -15.78
C ILE A 284 2.38 14.56 -14.32
N TRP A 285 1.94 13.39 -13.85
CA TRP A 285 1.50 13.17 -12.48
C TRP A 285 2.60 13.50 -11.48
N TRP A 286 3.82 13.04 -11.75
CA TRP A 286 4.99 13.36 -10.93
C TRP A 286 5.35 14.84 -11.01
N LEU A 287 5.30 15.46 -12.19
CA LEU A 287 5.55 16.89 -12.34
C LEU A 287 4.54 17.75 -11.56
N VAL A 288 3.25 17.41 -11.61
CA VAL A 288 2.20 18.09 -10.83
C VAL A 288 2.46 17.95 -9.33
N LEU A 289 2.93 16.79 -8.87
CA LEU A 289 3.34 16.61 -7.47
C LEU A 289 4.47 17.58 -7.08
N LEU A 290 5.51 17.71 -7.92
CA LEU A 290 6.64 18.60 -7.65
C LEU A 290 6.20 20.07 -7.61
N ILE A 291 5.34 20.48 -8.56
CA ILE A 291 4.80 21.85 -8.59
C ILE A 291 3.95 22.13 -7.34
N GLY A 292 3.06 21.20 -6.99
CA GLY A 292 2.22 21.30 -5.80
C GLY A 292 3.04 21.33 -4.51
N PHE A 293 4.11 20.52 -4.45
CA PHE A 293 5.05 20.53 -3.34
C PHE A 293 5.77 21.87 -3.23
N SER A 294 6.35 22.41 -4.31
CA SER A 294 6.98 23.73 -4.29
C SER A 294 6.01 24.87 -3.96
N ALA A 295 4.74 24.77 -4.37
CA ALA A 295 3.71 25.73 -4.00
C ALA A 295 3.38 25.68 -2.50
N TYR A 296 3.33 24.48 -1.91
CA TYR A 296 3.18 24.31 -0.46
C TYR A 296 4.38 24.94 0.28
N GLN A 297 5.60 24.67 -0.19
CA GLN A 297 6.83 25.24 0.38
C GLN A 297 6.84 26.77 0.33
N TYR A 298 6.32 27.37 -0.74
CA TYR A 298 6.20 28.83 -0.85
C TYR A 298 5.29 29.44 0.22
N VAL A 299 4.24 28.73 0.63
CA VAL A 299 3.22 29.24 1.55
C VAL A 299 3.55 28.96 3.02
N TYR A 300 4.04 27.75 3.32
CA TYR A 300 4.17 27.25 4.70
C TYR A 300 5.61 27.06 5.18
N ALA A 301 6.59 27.09 4.29
CA ALA A 301 7.99 26.89 4.67
C ALA A 301 8.80 28.20 4.63
N LEU A 302 9.98 28.18 5.26
CA LEU A 302 10.92 29.28 5.18
C LEU A 302 11.39 29.50 3.73
N PRO A 303 11.76 30.73 3.31
CA PRO A 303 12.17 31.03 1.94
C PRO A 303 13.31 30.15 1.41
N GLU A 304 14.22 29.72 2.28
CA GLU A 304 15.34 28.83 1.95
C GLU A 304 14.85 27.45 1.49
N TRP A 305 13.85 26.88 2.19
CA TRP A 305 13.23 25.60 1.83
C TRP A 305 12.44 25.70 0.53
N PHE A 306 11.76 26.82 0.30
CA PHE A 306 11.14 27.09 -1.01
C PHE A 306 12.16 27.06 -2.14
N VAL A 307 13.26 27.82 -2.05
CA VAL A 307 14.32 27.84 -3.08
C VAL A 307 14.93 26.44 -3.25
N ALA A 308 15.20 25.74 -2.16
CA ALA A 308 15.76 24.39 -2.21
C ALA A 308 14.79 23.39 -2.87
N SER A 309 13.46 23.55 -2.67
CA SER A 309 12.43 22.71 -3.29
C SER A 309 12.35 22.86 -4.83
N LEU A 310 12.74 24.02 -5.37
CA LEU A 310 12.77 24.27 -6.81
C LEU A 310 13.92 23.54 -7.53
N VAL A 311 14.93 23.08 -6.77
CA VAL A 311 16.15 22.48 -7.32
C VAL A 311 16.32 21.04 -6.89
N GLY A 312 16.24 20.74 -5.59
CA GLY A 312 16.51 19.41 -5.03
C GLY A 312 15.59 18.30 -5.58
N PRO A 313 14.27 18.36 -5.33
CA PRO A 313 13.32 17.37 -5.84
C PRO A 313 13.35 17.17 -7.37
N PRO A 314 13.42 18.21 -8.22
CA PRO A 314 13.61 18.03 -9.66
C PRO A 314 14.91 17.29 -10.01
N LEU A 315 16.03 17.60 -9.37
CA LEU A 315 17.31 16.93 -9.61
C LEU A 315 17.24 15.43 -9.27
N ILE A 316 16.66 15.07 -8.12
CA ILE A 316 16.46 13.68 -7.72
C ILE A 316 15.58 12.93 -8.75
N SER A 317 14.62 13.64 -9.34
CA SER A 317 13.66 13.12 -10.32
C SER A 317 14.21 12.90 -11.74
N VAL A 318 15.37 13.49 -12.08
CA VAL A 318 15.99 13.35 -13.42
C VAL A 318 16.21 11.88 -13.79
N SER A 319 16.67 11.08 -12.83
CA SER A 319 16.92 9.65 -13.01
C SER A 319 15.65 8.89 -13.43
N PHE A 320 14.53 9.18 -12.75
CA PHE A 320 13.23 8.61 -13.05
C PHE A 320 12.72 9.02 -14.43
N TRP A 321 12.75 10.31 -14.78
CA TRP A 321 12.30 10.77 -16.10
C TRP A 321 13.14 10.25 -17.25
N ARG A 322 14.46 10.11 -17.06
CA ARG A 322 15.33 9.46 -18.04
C ARG A 322 14.91 7.99 -18.22
N LYS A 323 14.73 7.27 -17.12
CA LYS A 323 14.37 5.85 -17.19
C LYS A 323 12.99 5.64 -17.81
N LEU A 324 12.02 6.46 -17.44
CA LEU A 324 10.68 6.45 -17.99
C LEU A 324 10.71 6.63 -19.51
N ARG A 325 11.53 7.57 -20.02
CA ARG A 325 11.75 7.79 -21.46
C ARG A 325 12.40 6.59 -22.15
N GLU A 326 13.34 5.91 -21.51
CA GLU A 326 14.03 4.73 -22.06
C GLU A 326 13.15 3.49 -22.22
N VAL A 327 12.09 3.30 -21.42
CA VAL A 327 11.24 2.11 -21.53
C VAL A 327 10.47 2.17 -22.85
N LYS A 328 10.68 1.16 -23.71
CA LYS A 328 10.08 1.05 -25.06
C LYS A 328 9.01 -0.03 -25.20
N SER A 329 8.88 -0.92 -24.22
CA SER A 329 7.98 -2.08 -24.30
C SER A 329 7.25 -2.31 -22.98
N PRO A 330 5.97 -2.74 -23.01
CA PRO A 330 5.24 -3.21 -21.84
C PRO A 330 5.68 -4.61 -21.40
N ALA A 331 6.47 -5.32 -22.21
CA ALA A 331 7.04 -6.62 -21.91
C ALA A 331 8.54 -6.48 -21.62
N GLY A 332 8.95 -6.66 -20.36
CA GLY A 332 10.36 -6.74 -19.98
C GLY A 332 10.68 -6.26 -18.56
N SER A 333 11.88 -6.61 -18.10
CA SER A 333 12.39 -6.22 -16.76
C SER A 333 12.62 -4.71 -16.60
N GLY A 334 12.62 -3.95 -17.70
CA GLY A 334 12.75 -2.48 -17.66
C GLY A 334 11.65 -1.79 -16.87
N LEU A 335 10.43 -2.35 -16.88
CA LEU A 335 9.30 -1.84 -16.11
C LEU A 335 9.45 -2.07 -14.61
N GLN A 336 9.99 -3.21 -14.18
CA GLN A 336 10.26 -3.49 -12.77
C GLN A 336 11.35 -2.56 -12.23
N LYS A 337 12.41 -2.33 -13.01
CA LYS A 337 13.46 -1.36 -12.66
C LYS A 337 12.93 0.07 -12.57
N LEU A 338 11.99 0.44 -13.45
CA LEU A 338 11.32 1.74 -13.39
C LEU A 338 10.45 1.89 -12.14
N ASP A 339 9.70 0.85 -11.75
CA ASP A 339 8.91 0.86 -10.51
C ASP A 339 9.82 1.00 -9.27
N GLN A 340 10.91 0.24 -9.21
CA GLN A 340 11.90 0.37 -8.13
C GLN A 340 12.49 1.78 -8.07
N LEU A 341 12.93 2.33 -9.21
CA LEU A 341 13.49 3.68 -9.25
C LEU A 341 12.48 4.75 -8.87
N GLY A 342 11.24 4.65 -9.36
CA GLY A 342 10.18 5.59 -9.00
C GLY A 342 9.83 5.55 -7.51
N ARG A 343 9.83 4.35 -6.89
CA ARG A 343 9.71 4.21 -5.43
C ARG A 343 10.89 4.83 -4.69
N THR A 344 12.11 4.67 -5.17
CA THR A 344 13.29 5.29 -4.56
C THR A 344 13.21 6.81 -4.60
N VAL A 345 12.90 7.39 -5.77
CA VAL A 345 12.74 8.85 -5.92
C VAL A 345 11.60 9.37 -5.03
N ALA A 346 10.49 8.63 -4.96
CA ALA A 346 9.38 8.91 -4.06
C ALA A 346 9.80 8.92 -2.58
N LEU A 347 10.57 7.93 -2.14
CA LEU A 347 11.10 7.89 -0.78
C LEU A 347 12.06 9.04 -0.48
N LEU A 348 12.91 9.41 -1.44
CA LEU A 348 13.84 10.54 -1.28
C LEU A 348 13.09 11.87 -1.11
N LEU A 349 11.98 12.08 -1.83
CA LEU A 349 11.11 13.25 -1.64
C LEU A 349 10.49 13.27 -0.23
N VAL A 350 10.00 12.11 0.24
CA VAL A 350 9.46 11.99 1.60
C VAL A 350 10.54 12.27 2.65
N THR A 351 11.73 11.69 2.50
CA THR A 351 12.87 11.95 3.38
C THR A 351 13.27 13.43 3.40
N TRP A 352 13.28 14.08 2.24
CA TRP A 352 13.53 15.52 2.15
C TRP A 352 12.54 16.32 3.01
N TRP A 353 11.25 16.09 2.81
CA TRP A 353 10.20 16.81 3.52
C TRP A 353 10.18 16.46 5.03
N THR A 354 10.56 15.24 5.42
CA THR A 354 10.79 14.89 6.83
C THR A 354 11.93 15.70 7.45
N ILE A 355 13.08 15.81 6.76
CA ILE A 355 14.23 16.57 7.27
C ILE A 355 13.85 18.05 7.46
N GLU A 356 13.17 18.63 6.48
CA GLU A 356 12.65 20.00 6.56
C GLU A 356 11.76 20.21 7.79
N ASN A 357 10.76 19.36 8.01
CA ASN A 357 9.87 19.45 9.17
C ASN A 357 10.63 19.39 10.51
N LEU A 358 11.61 18.50 10.61
CA LEU A 358 12.46 18.39 11.81
C LEU A 358 13.33 19.64 12.01
N CYS A 359 13.89 20.19 10.93
CA CYS A 359 14.67 21.42 11.00
C CYS A 359 13.81 22.61 11.43
N SER A 360 12.60 22.75 10.87
CA SER A 360 11.67 23.81 11.25
C SER A 360 11.28 23.72 12.73
N LEU A 361 10.97 22.51 13.23
CA LEU A 361 10.66 22.29 14.64
C LEU A 361 11.83 22.67 15.56
N LEU A 362 13.05 22.24 15.21
CA LEU A 362 14.26 22.58 15.97
C LEU A 362 14.52 24.09 16.04
N MET A 363 14.24 24.82 14.95
CA MET A 363 14.41 26.27 14.92
C MET A 363 13.42 26.99 15.86
N VAL A 364 12.19 26.48 15.97
CA VAL A 364 11.19 26.99 16.92
C VAL A 364 11.66 26.76 18.36
N GLU A 365 12.11 25.55 18.70
CA GLU A 365 12.60 25.23 20.04
C GLU A 365 13.79 26.12 20.44
N LEU A 366 14.76 26.32 19.53
CA LEU A 366 15.91 27.19 19.76
C LEU A 366 15.52 28.67 19.91
N GLY A 367 14.48 29.11 19.19
CA GLY A 367 13.96 30.48 19.27
C GLY A 367 13.16 30.76 20.54
N SER A 368 12.46 29.77 21.09
CA SER A 368 11.71 29.88 22.35
C SER A 368 12.58 29.81 23.62
N GLY A 369 13.82 29.34 23.50
CA GLY A 369 14.74 29.10 24.61
C GLY A 369 15.70 30.24 24.95
N GLY A 370 15.63 31.38 24.25
CA GLY A 370 16.42 32.59 24.49
C GLY A 370 15.52 33.79 24.78
#